data_AF-A0A926CL98-F1
#
_entry.id   AF-A0A926CL98-F1
#
_cell.length_a   1.000
_cell.length_b   1.000
_cell.length_c   1.000
_cell.angle_alpha   90.00
_cell.angle_beta   90.00
_cell.angle_gamma   90.00
#
_symmetry.space_group_name_H-M   'P 1'
#
loop_
_entity.id
_entity.type
_entity.pdbx_description
1 polymer ?
#
loop_
_entity_poly.entity_id
_entity_poly.type
_entity_poly.pdbx_seq_one_letter_code
_entity_poly.pdbx_strand_id
1 'polypeptide(L)'
;MNDWKPKRTLRENLRARLPELAKEYFAAGSLALTPGTSWDEMHQFRLSTKRFRYTLEIFRPAYGPGLAQRIESLKQVQGFLGNINDCIVTANILDTLPGTDPLKAKLAAKADRITKQLRLFWAEQFAALGKLPNWRAYLMRYACQPRRATRKRIASAPAHA
;
A
#
# COMPACT_ATOMS: atom_id res chain seq x y z
N MET A 1 1.45 -15.38 9.08
CA MET A 1 0.72 -16.01 7.96
C MET A 1 0.15 -17.38 8.37
N ASN A 2 -0.31 -17.55 9.64
CA ASN A 2 -0.55 -18.87 10.25
C ASN A 2 -2.02 -19.30 10.43
N ASP A 3 -3.00 -18.61 9.85
CA ASP A 3 -4.43 -19.04 9.98
C ASP A 3 -5.08 -19.30 8.62
N TRP A 4 -4.29 -19.72 7.63
CA TRP A 4 -4.83 -20.36 6.44
C TRP A 4 -5.38 -21.73 6.85
N LYS A 5 -6.67 -21.99 6.61
CA LYS A 5 -7.28 -23.27 6.97
C LYS A 5 -7.44 -24.12 5.70
N PRO A 6 -6.73 -25.26 5.57
CA PRO A 6 -6.79 -26.09 4.36
C PRO A 6 -8.19 -26.62 4.04
N LYS A 7 -9.02 -26.81 5.07
CA LYS A 7 -10.41 -27.27 4.93
C LYS A 7 -11.37 -26.18 4.43
N ARG A 8 -10.94 -24.91 4.33
CA ARG A 8 -11.74 -23.80 3.81
C ARG A 8 -11.48 -23.60 2.33
N THR A 9 -12.52 -23.21 1.60
CA THR A 9 -12.39 -22.73 0.23
C THR A 9 -11.50 -21.48 0.16
N LEU A 10 -10.96 -21.19 -1.02
CA LEU A 10 -10.20 -19.95 -1.28
C LEU A 10 -11.00 -18.72 -0.83
N ARG A 11 -12.28 -18.63 -1.21
CA ARG A 11 -13.13 -17.50 -0.85
C ARG A 11 -13.23 -17.33 0.67
N GLU A 12 -13.48 -18.39 1.42
CA GLU A 12 -13.61 -18.33 2.89
C GLU A 12 -12.31 -17.88 3.55
N ASN A 13 -11.17 -18.40 3.08
CA ASN A 13 -9.87 -17.96 3.57
C ASN A 13 -9.61 -16.48 3.25
N LEU A 14 -9.90 -16.02 2.03
CA LEU A 14 -9.71 -14.61 1.65
C LEU A 14 -10.61 -13.67 2.47
N ARG A 15 -11.88 -14.02 2.67
CA ARG A 15 -12.84 -13.23 3.47
C ARG A 15 -12.42 -13.12 4.93
N ALA A 16 -11.79 -14.16 5.47
CA ALA A 16 -11.33 -14.17 6.86
C ALA A 16 -9.99 -13.44 7.05
N ARG A 17 -9.07 -13.54 6.09
CA ARG A 17 -7.67 -13.12 6.31
C ARG A 17 -7.32 -11.77 5.71
N LEU A 18 -7.78 -11.44 4.50
CA LEU A 18 -7.38 -10.16 3.88
C LEU A 18 -7.91 -8.93 4.62
N PRO A 19 -9.14 -8.91 5.18
CA PRO A 19 -9.58 -7.79 6.01
C PRO A 19 -8.75 -7.58 7.28
N GLU A 20 -8.27 -8.66 7.91
CA GLU A 20 -7.42 -8.56 9.09
C GLU A 20 -6.01 -8.09 8.73
N LEU A 21 -5.43 -8.58 7.62
CA LEU A 21 -4.17 -8.04 7.11
C LEU A 21 -4.26 -6.55 6.78
N ALA A 22 -5.40 -6.09 6.24
CA ALA A 22 -5.63 -4.67 6.02
C ALA A 22 -5.67 -3.90 7.35
N LYS A 23 -6.34 -4.42 8.38
CA LYS A 23 -6.36 -3.80 9.72
C LYS A 23 -4.96 -3.70 10.31
N GLU A 24 -4.19 -4.79 10.28
CA GLU A 24 -2.81 -4.84 10.76
C GLU A 24 -1.93 -3.85 10.00
N TYR A 25 -2.05 -3.78 8.68
CA TYR A 25 -1.30 -2.84 7.84
C TYR A 25 -1.62 -1.37 8.18
N PHE A 26 -2.90 -1.04 8.37
CA PHE A 26 -3.31 0.32 8.74
C PHE A 26 -2.80 0.69 10.14
N ALA A 27 -2.87 -0.23 11.11
CA ALA A 27 -2.33 -0.01 12.44
C ALA A 27 -0.80 0.22 12.40
N ALA A 28 -0.08 -0.62 11.67
CA ALA A 28 1.36 -0.47 11.50
C ALA A 28 1.75 0.87 10.87
N GLY A 29 1.03 1.31 9.83
CA GLY A 29 1.32 2.58 9.18
C GLY A 29 0.95 3.80 10.02
N SER A 30 -0.14 3.74 10.80
CA SER A 30 -0.48 4.80 11.74
C SER A 30 0.58 4.99 12.82
N LEU A 31 1.20 3.90 13.29
CA LEU A 31 2.33 4.00 14.22
C LEU A 31 3.58 4.53 13.51
N ALA A 32 3.98 3.89 12.42
CA ALA A 32 5.24 4.16 11.73
C ALA A 32 5.33 5.54 11.07
N LEU A 33 4.20 6.24 10.88
CA LEU A 33 4.15 7.55 10.24
C LEU A 33 3.84 8.69 11.22
N THR A 34 3.88 8.41 12.53
CA THR A 34 3.78 9.43 13.57
C THR A 34 4.97 10.41 13.48
N PRO A 35 4.80 11.71 13.78
CA PRO A 35 5.93 12.62 13.95
C PRO A 35 6.93 12.10 14.99
N GLY A 36 8.23 12.17 14.68
CA GLY A 36 9.29 11.72 15.58
C GLY A 36 9.65 10.23 15.49
N THR A 37 8.91 9.42 14.73
CA THR A 37 9.26 8.01 14.48
C THR A 37 10.63 7.88 13.81
N SER A 38 11.39 6.88 14.24
CA SER A 38 12.74 6.59 13.71
C SER A 38 12.69 6.03 12.28
N TRP A 39 13.83 6.08 11.59
CA TRP A 39 13.95 5.44 10.28
C TRP A 39 13.74 3.92 10.37
N ASP A 40 14.23 3.25 11.41
CA ASP A 40 14.13 1.80 11.53
C ASP A 40 12.68 1.33 11.58
N GLU A 41 11.81 2.06 12.27
CA GLU A 41 10.37 1.80 12.30
C GLU A 41 9.72 2.03 10.93
N MET A 42 10.09 3.12 10.23
CA MET A 42 9.64 3.38 8.86
C MET A 42 10.14 2.29 7.88
N HIS A 43 11.33 1.74 8.10
CA HIS A 43 11.89 0.65 7.33
C HIS A 43 11.11 -0.65 7.56
N GLN A 44 10.78 -0.99 8.81
CA GLN A 44 9.90 -2.13 9.10
C GLN A 44 8.52 -1.96 8.43
N PHE A 45 7.98 -0.74 8.44
CA PHE A 45 6.74 -0.46 7.73
C PHE A 45 6.89 -0.62 6.22
N ARG A 46 8.00 -0.22 5.61
CA ARG A 46 8.31 -0.47 4.19
C ARG A 46 8.29 -1.97 3.84
N LEU A 47 8.82 -2.82 4.71
CA LEU A 47 8.74 -4.28 4.53
C LEU A 47 7.29 -4.78 4.64
N SER A 48 6.52 -4.27 5.61
CA SER A 48 5.10 -4.57 5.76
C SER A 48 4.28 -4.15 4.52
N THR A 49 4.51 -2.94 3.97
CA THR A 49 3.88 -2.47 2.73
C THR A 49 4.16 -3.41 1.56
N LYS A 50 5.41 -3.85 1.37
CA LYS A 50 5.77 -4.82 0.32
C LYS A 50 5.01 -6.13 0.50
N ARG A 51 5.04 -6.70 1.71
CA ARG A 51 4.37 -7.97 2.03
C ARG A 51 2.87 -7.89 1.76
N PHE A 52 2.23 -6.81 2.23
CA PHE A 52 0.80 -6.61 2.02
C PHE A 52 0.47 -6.41 0.54
N ARG A 53 1.20 -5.56 -0.18
CA ARG A 53 1.01 -5.35 -1.63
C ARG A 53 1.16 -6.64 -2.42
N TYR A 54 2.23 -7.42 -2.19
CA TYR A 54 2.45 -8.69 -2.89
C TYR A 54 1.33 -9.70 -2.61
N THR A 55 0.85 -9.75 -1.37
CA THR A 55 -0.31 -10.58 -1.03
C THR A 55 -1.54 -10.20 -1.86
N LEU A 56 -1.83 -8.90 -2.00
CA LEU A 56 -2.96 -8.44 -2.80
C LEU A 56 -2.75 -8.63 -4.30
N GLU A 57 -1.51 -8.49 -4.80
CA GLU A 57 -1.18 -8.75 -6.20
C GLU A 57 -1.40 -10.21 -6.59
N ILE A 58 -0.98 -11.16 -5.73
CA ILE A 58 -1.21 -12.60 -5.93
C ILE A 58 -2.71 -12.89 -6.05
N PHE A 59 -3.53 -12.31 -5.17
CA PHE A 59 -4.98 -12.54 -5.19
C PHE A 59 -5.75 -11.63 -6.13
N ARG A 60 -5.08 -10.76 -6.90
CA ARG A 60 -5.73 -9.82 -7.82
C ARG A 60 -6.72 -10.49 -8.78
N PRO A 61 -6.46 -11.66 -9.38
CA PRO A 61 -7.43 -12.33 -10.25
C PRO A 61 -8.72 -12.75 -9.53
N ALA A 62 -8.68 -12.97 -8.21
CA ALA A 62 -9.86 -13.29 -7.40
C ALA A 62 -10.70 -12.04 -7.06
N TYR A 63 -10.23 -10.84 -7.41
CA TYR A 63 -10.88 -9.57 -7.17
C TYR A 63 -11.07 -8.77 -8.47
N GLY A 64 -11.91 -7.75 -8.43
CA GLY A 64 -12.17 -6.85 -9.55
C GLY A 64 -11.23 -5.64 -9.63
N PRO A 65 -11.50 -4.66 -10.51
CA PRO A 65 -10.66 -3.47 -10.70
C PRO A 65 -10.46 -2.61 -9.44
N GLY A 66 -11.38 -2.68 -8.47
CA GLY A 66 -11.24 -1.98 -7.18
C GLY A 66 -9.99 -2.38 -6.39
N LEU A 67 -9.48 -3.60 -6.54
CA LEU A 67 -8.23 -4.01 -5.88
C LEU A 67 -7.01 -3.38 -6.56
N ALA A 68 -7.07 -3.14 -7.87
CA ALA A 68 -5.97 -2.48 -8.58
C ALA A 68 -5.74 -1.05 -8.06
N GLN A 69 -6.82 -0.29 -7.80
CA GLN A 69 -6.72 1.04 -7.19
C GLN A 69 -6.08 1.00 -5.80
N ARG A 70 -6.43 -0.01 -5.00
CA ARG A 70 -5.86 -0.24 -3.66
C ARG A 70 -4.38 -0.58 -3.70
N ILE A 71 -4.00 -1.45 -4.64
CA ILE A 71 -2.60 -1.80 -4.89
C ILE A 71 -1.81 -0.55 -5.33
N GLU A 72 -2.41 0.33 -6.14
CA GLU A 72 -1.77 1.57 -6.57
C GLU A 72 -1.47 2.51 -5.40
N SER A 73 -2.40 2.67 -4.46
CA SER A 73 -2.13 3.43 -3.22
C SER A 73 -0.97 2.83 -2.42
N LEU A 74 -0.83 1.51 -2.36
CA LEU A 74 0.30 0.85 -1.69
C LEU A 74 1.63 1.06 -2.43
N LYS A 75 1.61 1.10 -3.77
CA LYS A 75 2.81 1.42 -4.56
C LYS A 75 3.28 2.84 -4.30
N GLN A 76 2.36 3.79 -4.16
CA GLN A 76 2.72 5.17 -3.81
C GLN A 76 3.36 5.25 -2.42
N VAL A 77 2.79 4.59 -1.40
CA VAL A 77 3.44 4.47 -0.06
C VAL A 77 4.85 3.88 -0.18
N GLN A 78 5.00 2.78 -0.93
CA GLN A 78 6.30 2.13 -1.12
C GLN A 78 7.30 3.03 -1.85
N GLY A 79 6.84 3.86 -2.80
CA GLY A 79 7.65 4.83 -3.54
C GLY A 79 8.22 5.90 -2.61
N PHE A 80 7.38 6.50 -1.77
CA PHE A 80 7.85 7.45 -0.75
C PHE A 80 8.87 6.83 0.20
N LEU A 81 8.55 5.67 0.77
CA LEU A 81 9.46 4.93 1.67
C LEU A 81 10.77 4.52 0.97
N GLY A 82 10.74 4.32 -0.34
CA GLY A 82 11.93 4.05 -1.16
C GLY A 82 12.83 5.26 -1.27
N ASN A 83 12.26 6.39 -1.65
CA ASN A 83 13.04 7.60 -1.81
C ASN A 83 13.64 8.08 -0.48
N ILE A 84 12.95 7.87 0.65
CA ILE A 84 13.51 8.13 1.99
C ILE A 84 14.68 7.19 2.28
N ASN A 85 14.50 5.87 2.06
CA ASN A 85 15.57 4.88 2.23
C ASN A 85 16.80 5.25 1.40
N ASP A 86 16.61 5.65 0.15
CA ASP A 86 17.72 5.96 -0.75
C ASP A 86 18.49 7.19 -0.26
N CYS A 87 17.81 8.19 0.32
CA CYS A 87 18.49 9.32 0.94
C CYS A 87 19.36 8.89 2.14
N ILE A 88 18.83 8.02 2.99
CA ILE A 88 19.51 7.55 4.20
C ILE A 88 20.70 6.64 3.87
N VAL A 89 20.49 5.67 2.98
CA VAL A 89 21.57 4.78 2.53
C VAL A 89 22.66 5.58 1.82
N THR A 90 22.30 6.57 0.99
CA THR A 90 23.30 7.45 0.34
C THR A 90 24.07 8.26 1.39
N ALA A 91 23.39 8.81 2.40
CA ALA A 91 24.05 9.55 3.47
C ALA A 91 25.06 8.68 4.24
N ASN A 92 24.69 7.44 4.56
CA ASN A 92 25.58 6.48 5.22
C ASN A 92 26.81 6.12 4.38
N ILE A 93 26.65 6.03 3.05
CA ILE A 93 27.80 5.83 2.14
C ILE A 93 28.74 7.05 2.22
N LEU A 94 28.20 8.26 2.24
CA LEU A 94 28.97 9.49 2.30
C LEU A 94 29.73 9.69 3.63
N ASP A 95 29.32 9.04 4.72
CA ASP A 95 30.05 9.08 6.00
C ASP A 95 31.45 8.48 5.90
N THR A 96 31.72 7.67 4.87
CA THR A 96 33.05 7.11 4.61
C THR A 96 34.00 8.07 3.89
N LEU A 97 33.52 9.27 3.50
CA LEU A 97 34.25 10.23 2.67
C LEU A 97 34.36 11.60 3.35
N PRO A 98 35.52 12.27 3.32
CA PRO A 98 35.68 13.61 3.87
C PRO A 98 34.97 14.68 3.02
N GLY A 99 34.52 15.77 3.65
CA GLY A 99 33.96 16.94 2.96
C GLY A 99 32.53 16.77 2.43
N THR A 100 31.79 15.75 2.86
CA THR A 100 30.45 15.43 2.34
C THR A 100 29.29 16.06 3.12
N ASP A 101 29.55 16.82 4.18
CA ASP A 101 28.51 17.40 5.04
C ASP A 101 27.43 18.21 4.28
N PRO A 102 27.77 19.06 3.28
CA PRO A 102 26.75 19.75 2.51
C PRO A 102 25.84 18.81 1.70
N LEU A 103 26.37 17.68 1.24
CA LEU A 103 25.59 16.66 0.52
C LEU A 103 24.67 15.89 1.48
N LYS A 104 25.19 15.52 2.66
CA LYS A 104 24.39 14.88 3.72
C LYS A 104 23.24 15.76 4.17
N ALA A 105 23.48 17.06 4.37
CA ALA A 105 22.43 18.03 4.70
C ALA A 105 21.34 18.12 3.62
N LYS A 106 21.72 18.09 2.33
CA LYS A 106 20.75 18.06 1.21
C LYS A 106 19.92 16.77 1.20
N LEU A 107 20.54 15.62 1.47
CA LEU A 107 19.85 14.33 1.55
C LEU A 107 18.87 14.29 2.72
N ALA A 108 19.26 14.79 3.89
CA ALA A 108 18.39 14.91 5.05
C ALA A 108 17.17 15.81 4.76
N ALA A 109 17.40 17.01 4.21
CA ALA A 109 16.32 17.92 3.84
C ALA A 109 15.36 17.32 2.79
N LYS A 110 15.89 16.52 1.85
CA LYS A 110 15.08 15.78 0.87
C LYS A 110 14.26 14.68 1.57
N ALA A 111 14.87 13.89 2.44
CA ALA A 111 14.18 12.85 3.20
C ALA A 111 13.02 13.43 4.02
N ASP A 112 13.25 14.55 4.71
CA ASP A 112 12.23 15.25 5.50
C ASP A 112 11.04 15.71 4.65
N ARG A 113 11.32 16.29 3.47
CA ARG A 113 10.27 16.71 2.53
C ARG A 113 9.41 15.53 2.09
N ILE A 114 10.04 14.41 1.74
CA ILE A 114 9.34 13.20 1.27
C ILE A 114 8.56 12.57 2.42
N THR A 115 9.10 12.54 3.64
CA THR A 115 8.38 12.07 4.84
C THR A 115 7.13 12.90 5.11
N LYS A 116 7.19 14.23 4.96
CA LYS A 116 6.00 15.10 5.07
C LYS A 116 4.96 14.77 4.01
N GLN A 117 5.37 14.59 2.75
CA GLN A 117 4.46 14.19 1.66
C GLN A 117 3.82 12.83 1.92
N LEU A 118 4.60 11.84 2.39
CA LEU A 118 4.10 10.53 2.78
C LEU A 118 3.04 10.62 3.89
N ARG A 119 3.29 11.43 4.93
CA ARG A 119 2.34 11.62 6.03
C ARG A 119 1.02 12.24 5.55
N LEU A 120 1.09 13.25 4.68
CA LEU A 120 -0.10 13.87 4.09
C LEU A 120 -0.89 12.86 3.24
N PHE A 121 -0.19 12.13 2.37
CA PHE A 121 -0.79 11.08 1.56
C PHE A 121 -1.43 9.99 2.42
N TRP A 122 -0.74 9.55 3.47
CA TRP A 122 -1.26 8.56 4.41
C TRP A 122 -2.51 9.05 5.13
N ALA A 123 -2.51 10.29 5.60
CA ALA A 123 -3.67 10.90 6.24
C ALA A 123 -4.91 10.84 5.34
N GLU A 124 -4.75 11.21 4.07
CA GLU A 124 -5.84 11.24 3.11
C GLU A 124 -6.29 9.84 2.66
N GLN A 125 -5.36 8.93 2.39
CA GLN A 125 -5.66 7.66 1.73
C GLN A 125 -5.91 6.50 2.70
N PHE A 126 -5.40 6.57 3.93
CA PHE A 126 -5.42 5.48 4.90
C PHE A 126 -5.94 5.89 6.28
N ALA A 127 -5.55 7.04 6.82
CA ALA A 127 -5.95 7.44 8.18
C ALA A 127 -7.32 8.12 8.26
N ALA A 128 -7.85 8.63 7.14
CA ALA A 128 -9.17 9.26 7.10
C ALA A 128 -10.29 8.32 7.54
N LEU A 129 -11.32 8.88 8.18
CA LEU A 129 -12.49 8.14 8.64
C LEU A 129 -13.10 7.32 7.49
N GLY A 130 -13.43 6.06 7.78
CA GLY A 130 -14.04 5.16 6.82
C GLY A 130 -13.06 4.47 5.85
N LYS A 131 -11.79 4.88 5.74
CA LYS A 131 -10.83 4.21 4.83
C LYS A 131 -10.62 2.74 5.20
N LEU A 132 -10.30 2.44 6.46
CA LEU A 132 -10.14 1.05 6.92
C LEU A 132 -11.45 0.23 6.79
N PRO A 133 -12.63 0.70 7.26
CA PRO A 133 -13.89 0.03 7.01
C PRO A 133 -14.15 -0.27 5.53
N ASN A 134 -13.89 0.69 4.63
CA ASN A 134 -14.07 0.52 3.18
C ASN A 134 -13.09 -0.50 2.58
N TRP A 135 -11.87 -0.58 3.10
CA TRP A 135 -10.91 -1.62 2.71
C TRP A 135 -11.38 -3.00 3.17
N ARG A 136 -11.74 -3.16 4.44
CA ARG A 136 -12.22 -4.42 5.01
C ARG A 136 -13.49 -4.91 4.34
N ALA A 137 -14.48 -4.03 4.16
CA ALA A 137 -15.73 -4.35 3.48
C ALA A 137 -15.51 -4.77 2.02
N TYR A 138 -14.61 -4.09 1.30
CA TYR A 138 -14.24 -4.46 -0.06
C TYR A 138 -13.62 -5.87 -0.13
N LEU A 139 -12.60 -6.12 0.70
CA LEU A 139 -11.87 -7.39 0.73
C LEU A 139 -12.76 -8.56 1.14
N MET A 140 -13.72 -8.32 2.04
CA MET A 140 -14.73 -9.30 2.43
C MET A 140 -15.79 -9.53 1.34
N ARG A 141 -16.35 -8.46 0.75
CA ARG A 141 -17.50 -8.58 -0.16
C ARG A 141 -17.12 -9.18 -1.51
N TYR A 142 -15.96 -8.80 -2.05
CA TYR A 142 -15.59 -9.13 -3.44
C TYR A 142 -14.64 -10.32 -3.59
N ALA A 143 -14.38 -11.07 -2.51
CA ALA A 143 -13.54 -12.27 -2.56
C ALA A 143 -14.10 -13.34 -3.52
N CYS A 144 -13.33 -13.67 -4.56
CA CYS A 144 -13.76 -14.54 -5.66
C CYS A 144 -15.09 -14.07 -6.28
N GLN A 145 -15.33 -12.75 -6.31
CA GLN A 145 -16.46 -12.10 -6.98
C GLN A 145 -15.94 -10.86 -7.72
N PRO A 146 -15.09 -11.03 -8.75
CA PRO A 146 -14.72 -9.90 -9.58
C PRO A 146 -16.02 -9.35 -10.18
N ARG A 147 -16.41 -8.11 -9.86
CA ARG A 147 -17.51 -7.44 -10.59
C ARG A 147 -17.15 -7.56 -12.07
N ARG A 148 -17.96 -8.28 -12.85
CA ARG A 148 -17.92 -8.17 -14.31
C ARG A 148 -18.01 -6.68 -14.60
N ALA A 149 -17.00 -6.12 -15.27
CA ALA A 149 -17.16 -4.82 -15.90
C ALA A 149 -18.47 -4.88 -16.67
N THR A 150 -19.38 -3.95 -16.40
CA THR A 150 -20.61 -3.80 -17.16
C THR A 150 -20.21 -3.78 -18.63
N ARG A 151 -20.49 -4.85 -19.36
CA ARG A 151 -20.29 -4.93 -20.80
C ARG A 151 -21.11 -3.76 -21.34
N LYS A 152 -20.47 -2.72 -21.87
CA LYS A 152 -21.18 -1.67 -22.62
C LYS A 152 -22.05 -2.41 -23.63
N ARG A 153 -23.38 -2.31 -23.52
CA ARG A 153 -24.28 -2.71 -24.61
C ARG A 153 -23.83 -1.85 -25.80
N ILE A 154 -23.13 -2.47 -26.75
CA ILE A 154 -22.97 -1.89 -28.07
C ILE A 154 -24.41 -1.83 -28.59
N ALA A 155 -24.96 -0.63 -28.69
CA ALA A 155 -26.22 -0.43 -29.39
C ALA A 155 -25.98 -0.85 -30.83
N SER A 156 -26.64 -1.92 -31.26
CA SER A 156 -26.78 -2.25 -32.67
C SER A 156 -27.50 -1.07 -33.35
N ALA A 157 -26.80 -0.39 -34.26
CA ALA A 157 -27.44 0.50 -35.20
C ALA A 157 -28.42 -0.32 -36.08
N PRO A 158 -29.63 0.17 -36.35
CA PRO A 158 -30.51 -0.54 -37.28
C PRO A 158 -29.96 -0.38 -38.71
N ALA A 159 -30.02 -1.49 -39.45
CA ALA A 159 -29.75 -1.54 -40.87
C ALA A 159 -30.80 -0.74 -41.66
N HIS A 160 -30.31 -0.09 -42.72
CA HIS A 160 -30.98 0.39 -43.93
C HIS A 160 -32.52 0.49 -43.98
N ALA A 161 -32.99 1.69 -44.31
CA ALA A 161 -33.93 1.91 -45.40
C ALA A 161 -33.55 3.23 -46.10
#